data_AF-A0A0A9D8Q7-F1
#
_entry.id   AF-A0A0A9D8Q7-F1
#
_cell.length_a   1.000
_cell.length_b   1.000
_cell.length_c   1.000
_cell.angle_alpha   90.00
_cell.angle_beta   90.00
_cell.angle_gamma   90.00
#
_symmetry.space_group_name_H-M   'P 1'
#
loop_
_entity.id
_entity.type
_entity.pdbx_description
1 polymer ?
#
loop_
_entity_poly.entity_id
_entity_poly.type
_entity_poly.pdbx_seq_one_letter_code
_entity_poly.pdbx_strand_id
1 'polypeptide(L)'
;MNIYHLTVMQVGLIATPDVHSFELTKKDRFIILGCDGLWGVFGAGDAVEFVQNQLKETSSASLAVRRLVKEAIRERRCKDNCTAVLIVFKH
;
A
#
# COMPACT_ATOMS: atom_id res chain seq x y z
N MET A 1 16.04 40.43 26.73
CA MET A 1 14.70 40.33 26.12
C MET A 1 14.71 39.09 25.23
N ASN A 2 14.26 37.95 25.77
CA ASN A 2 14.27 36.67 25.05
C ASN A 2 13.06 36.62 24.12
N ILE A 3 13.30 36.74 22.83
CA ILE A 3 12.26 36.56 21.82
C ILE A 3 12.20 35.06 21.55
N TYR A 4 11.14 34.43 22.07
CA TYR A 4 10.79 33.06 21.75
C TYR A 4 10.73 32.92 20.22
N HIS A 5 11.63 32.10 19.67
CA HIS A 5 11.58 31.69 18.27
C HIS A 5 10.36 30.77 18.14
N LEU A 6 9.20 31.38 17.88
CA LEU A 6 7.98 30.68 17.50
C LEU A 6 8.26 30.02 16.16
N THR A 7 8.57 28.73 16.18
CA THR A 7 8.61 27.89 14.99
C THR A 7 7.24 27.95 14.34
N VAL A 8 7.15 28.65 13.21
CA VAL A 8 5.94 28.69 12.39
C VAL A 8 5.61 27.25 11.99
N MET A 9 4.50 26.72 12.48
CA MET A 9 3.97 25.47 11.96
C MET A 9 3.54 25.75 10.52
N GLN A 10 4.23 25.14 9.54
CA GLN A 10 3.78 25.19 8.15
C GLN A 10 2.40 24.54 8.06
N VAL A 11 1.38 25.36 7.86
CA VAL A 11 0.01 24.95 7.56
C VAL A 11 -0.19 25.01 6.04
N GLY A 12 -0.55 23.88 5.41
CA GLY A 12 -0.83 23.79 3.97
C GLY A 12 -0.40 22.47 3.32
N LEU A 13 -0.47 22.42 1.99
CA LEU A 13 0.05 21.32 1.18
C LEU A 13 1.57 21.48 1.02
N ILE A 14 2.34 20.45 1.37
CA ILE A 14 3.79 20.39 1.12
C ILE A 14 4.09 19.27 0.11
N ALA A 15 5.12 19.47 -0.72
CA ALA A 15 5.59 18.47 -1.68
C ALA A 15 6.73 17.60 -1.13
N THR A 16 7.21 17.89 0.08
CA THR A 16 8.26 17.09 0.74
C THR A 16 7.67 15.74 1.18
N PRO A 17 8.21 14.60 0.73
CA PRO A 17 7.71 13.29 1.12
C PRO A 17 8.20 12.88 2.51
N ASP A 18 7.46 11.95 3.12
CA ASP A 18 7.98 11.13 4.21
C ASP A 18 8.77 9.95 3.61
N VAL A 19 9.99 9.73 4.09
CA VAL A 19 10.93 8.75 3.52
C VAL A 19 11.38 7.79 4.59
N HIS A 20 11.11 6.50 4.36
CA HIS A 20 11.53 5.41 5.23
C HIS A 20 12.40 4.43 4.46
N SER A 21 13.42 3.88 5.11
CA SER A 21 14.28 2.82 4.57
C SER A 21 14.27 1.61 5.49
N PHE A 22 14.24 0.42 4.88
CA PHE A 22 14.21 -0.85 5.58
C PHE A 22 15.15 -1.83 4.87
N GLU A 23 15.85 -2.65 5.63
CA GLU A 23 16.64 -3.74 5.08
C GLU A 23 15.73 -4.93 4.78
N LEU A 24 15.82 -5.48 3.56
CA LEU A 24 15.06 -6.67 3.19
C LEU A 24 15.68 -7.90 3.85
N THR A 25 14.83 -8.68 4.50
CA THR A 25 15.18 -9.94 5.13
C THR A 25 14.55 -11.12 4.37
N LYS A 26 15.03 -12.34 4.63
CA LYS A 26 14.42 -13.57 4.07
C LYS A 26 12.96 -13.79 4.50
N LYS A 27 12.46 -13.04 5.49
CA LYS A 27 11.06 -13.10 5.94
C LYS A 27 10.14 -12.25 5.07
N ASP A 28 10.68 -11.25 4.38
CA ASP A 28 9.91 -10.32 3.57
C ASP A 28 9.54 -10.97 2.23
N ARG A 29 8.24 -11.10 1.98
CA ARG A 29 7.75 -11.85 0.81
C ARG A 29 7.35 -10.96 -0.34
N PHE A 30 6.65 -9.87 -0.04
CA PHE A 30 6.14 -8.94 -1.03
C PHE A 30 5.79 -7.59 -0.41
N ILE A 31 5.62 -6.58 -1.27
CA ILE A 31 5.05 -5.27 -0.94
C ILE A 31 3.80 -5.05 -1.79
N ILE A 32 2.75 -4.52 -1.17
CA ILE A 32 1.56 -4.00 -1.85
C ILE A 32 1.62 -2.48 -1.79
N LEU A 33 1.63 -1.84 -2.95
CA LEU A 33 1.41 -0.40 -3.08
C LEU A 33 0.02 -0.21 -3.68
N GLY A 34 -0.77 0.71 -3.12
CA GLY A 34 -2.10 0.98 -3.61
C GLY A 34 -2.50 2.43 -3.36
N CYS A 35 -3.42 2.95 -4.17
CA CYS A 35 -4.07 4.23 -3.90
C CYS A 35 -5.15 4.09 -2.82
N ASP A 36 -5.69 5.22 -2.39
CA ASP A 36 -6.83 5.33 -1.49
C ASP A 36 -8.06 4.51 -1.93
N GLY A 37 -8.31 4.39 -3.24
CA GLY A 37 -9.37 3.50 -3.75
C GLY A 37 -9.23 2.04 -3.29
N LEU A 38 -8.00 1.53 -3.16
CA LEU A 38 -7.77 0.20 -2.60
C LEU A 38 -7.94 0.21 -1.08
N TRP A 39 -7.23 1.11 -0.40
CA TRP A 39 -7.16 1.14 1.06
C TRP A 39 -8.45 1.65 1.74
N GLY A 40 -9.35 2.27 0.99
CA GLY A 40 -10.69 2.63 1.44
C GLY A 40 -11.62 1.42 1.59
N VAL A 41 -11.30 0.28 0.97
CA VAL A 41 -12.11 -0.95 1.03
C VAL A 41 -11.35 -2.18 1.54
N PHE A 42 -10.03 -2.08 1.68
CA PHE A 42 -9.17 -3.10 2.27
C PHE A 42 -8.42 -2.58 3.49
N GLY A 43 -8.47 -3.34 4.58
CA GLY A 43 -7.47 -3.21 5.65
C GLY A 43 -6.13 -3.82 5.23
N ALA A 44 -5.02 -3.29 5.75
CA ALA A 44 -3.68 -3.75 5.38
C ALA A 44 -3.46 -5.25 5.63
N GLY A 45 -3.87 -5.77 6.80
CA GLY A 45 -3.74 -7.20 7.13
C GLY A 45 -4.56 -8.11 6.22
N ASP A 46 -5.79 -7.70 5.91
CA ASP A 46 -6.71 -8.42 5.02
C ASP A 46 -6.18 -8.45 3.58
N ALA A 47 -5.65 -7.32 3.08
CA ALA A 47 -4.98 -7.28 1.78
C ALA A 47 -3.76 -8.21 1.71
N VAL A 48 -2.95 -8.25 2.77
CA VAL A 48 -1.79 -9.15 2.89
C VAL A 48 -2.24 -10.61 2.85
N GLU A 49 -3.26 -10.99 3.63
CA GLU A 49 -3.81 -12.34 3.65
C GLU A 49 -4.37 -12.73 2.28
N PHE A 50 -5.16 -11.85 1.66
CA PHE A 50 -5.72 -12.06 0.34
C PHE A 50 -4.62 -12.33 -0.69
N VAL A 51 -3.62 -11.43 -0.79
CA VAL A 51 -2.51 -11.58 -1.74
C VAL A 51 -1.69 -12.83 -1.46
N GLN A 52 -1.44 -13.15 -0.18
CA GLN A 52 -0.72 -14.36 0.20
C GLN A 52 -1.44 -15.63 -0.28
N ASN A 53 -2.76 -15.68 -0.18
CA ASN A 53 -3.58 -16.79 -0.67
C ASN A 53 -3.60 -16.84 -2.21
N GLN A 54 -3.73 -15.69 -2.87
CA GLN A 54 -3.68 -15.61 -4.33
C GLN A 54 -2.34 -16.04 -4.91
N LEU A 55 -1.22 -15.69 -4.28
CA LEU A 55 0.11 -16.11 -4.70
C LEU A 55 0.30 -17.62 -4.54
N LYS A 56 -0.23 -18.23 -3.46
CA LYS A 56 -0.20 -19.69 -3.27
C LYS A 56 -0.99 -20.42 -4.35
N GLU A 57 -2.15 -19.91 -4.74
CA GLU A 57 -3.02 -20.55 -5.74
C GLU A 57 -2.45 -20.38 -7.16
N THR A 58 -2.00 -19.18 -7.50
CA THR A 58 -1.71 -18.82 -8.89
C THR A 58 -0.24 -18.89 -9.27
N SER A 59 0.67 -18.87 -8.28
CA SER A 59 2.11 -18.68 -8.49
C SER A 59 2.46 -17.50 -9.41
N SER A 60 1.59 -16.47 -9.48
CA SER A 60 1.72 -15.35 -10.40
C SER A 60 1.37 -14.02 -9.72
N ALA A 61 2.37 -13.14 -9.60
CA ALA A 61 2.17 -11.80 -9.03
C ALA A 61 1.15 -10.99 -9.84
N SER A 62 1.22 -11.06 -11.17
CA SER A 62 0.31 -10.34 -12.06
C SER A 62 -1.14 -10.81 -11.91
N LEU A 63 -1.36 -12.12 -11.71
CA LEU A 63 -2.71 -12.63 -11.48
C LEU A 63 -3.21 -12.29 -10.08
N ALA A 64 -2.36 -12.39 -9.06
CA ALA A 64 -2.69 -12.04 -7.68
C ALA A 64 -3.12 -10.57 -7.54
N VAL A 65 -2.34 -9.63 -8.09
CA VAL A 65 -2.69 -8.19 -8.02
C VAL A 65 -3.93 -7.86 -8.83
N ARG A 66 -4.14 -8.50 -9.99
CA ARG A 66 -5.36 -8.32 -10.78
C ARG A 66 -6.59 -8.81 -10.03
N ARG A 67 -6.48 -9.93 -9.30
CA ARG A 67 -7.57 -10.43 -8.45
C ARG A 67 -7.80 -9.51 -7.25
N LEU A 68 -6.77 -8.95 -6.64
CA LEU A 68 -6.90 -7.97 -5.55
C LEU A 68 -7.70 -6.73 -5.99
N VAL A 69 -7.34 -6.14 -7.14
CA VAL A 69 -8.06 -4.97 -7.68
C VAL A 69 -9.50 -5.35 -8.08
N LYS A 70 -9.70 -6.53 -8.67
CA LYS A 70 -11.05 -7.01 -9.03
C LYS A 70 -11.93 -7.19 -7.78
N GLU A 71 -11.39 -7.77 -6.72
CA GLU A 71 -12.07 -7.93 -5.42
C GLU A 71 -12.48 -6.58 -4.84
N ALA A 72 -11.55 -5.61 -4.83
CA ALA A 72 -11.81 -4.25 -4.35
C ALA A 72 -12.99 -3.59 -5.09
N ILE A 73 -13.00 -3.69 -6.42
CA ILE A 73 -14.02 -3.05 -7.26
C ILE A 73 -15.35 -3.80 -7.21
N ARG A 74 -15.34 -5.13 -7.36
CA ARG A 74 -16.56 -5.92 -7.60
C ARG A 74 -17.24 -6.34 -6.31
N GLU A 75 -16.49 -6.94 -5.40
CA GLU A 75 -17.06 -7.54 -4.20
C GLU A 75 -17.14 -6.51 -3.07
N ARG A 76 -16.09 -5.70 -2.92
CA ARG A 76 -16.02 -4.66 -1.88
C ARG A 76 -16.54 -3.31 -2.30
N ARG A 77 -17.00 -3.20 -3.55
CA ARG A 77 -17.74 -2.05 -4.11
C ARG A 77 -16.97 -0.72 -4.01
N CYS A 78 -15.67 -0.73 -4.28
CA CYS A 78 -14.91 0.49 -4.48
C CYS A 78 -15.55 1.34 -5.60
N LYS A 79 -15.80 2.61 -5.31
CA LYS A 79 -16.46 3.56 -6.23
C LYS A 79 -15.48 4.54 -6.88
N ASP A 80 -14.20 4.45 -6.55
CA ASP A 80 -13.14 5.33 -7.04
C ASP A 80 -12.20 4.58 -8.00
N ASN A 81 -11.21 5.29 -8.53
CA ASN A 81 -10.07 4.70 -9.22
C ASN A 81 -9.31 3.80 -8.23
N CYS A 82 -9.17 2.51 -8.56
CA CYS A 82 -8.50 1.53 -7.74
C CYS A 82 -7.28 0.98 -8.48
N THR A 83 -6.07 1.33 -8.00
CA THR A 83 -4.79 0.89 -8.54
C THR A 83 -3.99 0.16 -7.47
N ALA A 84 -3.33 -0.92 -7.85
CA ALA A 84 -2.40 -1.63 -6.99
C ALA A 84 -1.16 -2.11 -7.78
N VAL A 85 -0.01 -2.10 -7.13
CA VAL A 85 1.24 -2.71 -7.58
C VAL A 85 1.68 -3.74 -6.56
N LEU A 86 2.03 -4.93 -7.02
CA LEU A 86 2.54 -6.01 -6.19
C LEU A 86 4.00 -6.28 -6.57
N ILE A 87 4.91 -6.12 -5.61
CA ILE A 87 6.33 -6.42 -5.76
C ILE A 87 6.60 -7.70 -4.98
N VAL A 88 7.01 -8.78 -5.64
CA VAL A 88 7.36 -10.05 -4.98
C VAL A 88 8.88 -10.21 -4.98
N PHE A 89 9.46 -10.43 -3.80
CA PHE A 89 10.90 -10.59 -3.66
C PHE A 89 11.36 -11.99 -4.06
N LYS A 90 12.51 -12.06 -4.74
CA LYS A 90 13.24 -13.29 -4.98
C LYS A 90 14.40 -13.34 -3.99
N HIS A 91 14.45 -14.42 -3.22
CA HIS A 91 15.55 -14.73 -2.30
C HIS A 91 16.48 -15.79 -2.90
#